data_AF-H9F4X8-F1
#
_entry.id   AF-H9F4X8-F1
#
_cell.length_a   1.000
_cell.length_b   1.000
_cell.length_c   1.000
_cell.angle_alpha   90.00
_cell.angle_beta   90.00
_cell.angle_gamma   90.00
#
_symmetry.space_group_name_H-M   'P 1'
#
loop_
_entity.id
_entity.type
_entity.pdbx_description
1 polymer ?
#
loop_
_entity_poly.entity_id
_entity_poly.type
_entity_poly.pdbx_seq_one_letter_code
_entity_poly.pdbx_strand_id
1 'polypeptide(L)'
;TFLQALNLGIEVINTTDYLHFSKECSRALLKMQYCPHCQGLTLSKPCMGYCLNVMRGCLAHMAELNPHWHAYIRSLEELSDAMHGTYDVEHVLLNFHLLVNDAVTQAHLNGQKLLEQVNKICGRPVRTPTQSPRCSFDQSKEKHGMKTTTRNSEETLANRRKEFINSLRLYRSFYGGLADQLCANELAAADGLPCWNGEDIVKSYTQRVVGNGIKAQSGNPEVKVKGTDPVINQIIDKLKHVIQLLQGRSPKPDKWELLQLGSGGGMVEQVSGDCDDEDGCGGSGSGEVKRTLKITNWMPDDMNFSDVKQIHQTDTGSTLDTTGAGCAAATESMTFTLIGVVMLLPGIW
;
A
#
# COMPACT_ATOMS: atom_id res chain seq x y z
N THR A 1 1.57 -6.27 -3.26
CA THR A 1 0.46 -5.96 -2.33
C THR A 1 0.66 -4.65 -1.59
N PHE A 2 1.72 -4.45 -0.80
CA PHE A 2 1.92 -3.19 -0.04
C PHE A 2 1.91 -1.93 -0.93
N LEU A 3 2.73 -1.89 -1.99
CA LEU A 3 2.73 -0.77 -2.95
C LEU A 3 1.39 -0.58 -3.67
N GLN A 4 0.71 -1.66 -4.03
CA GLN A 4 -0.62 -1.58 -4.67
C GLN A 4 -1.65 -0.96 -3.72
N ALA A 5 -1.60 -1.32 -2.44
CA ALA A 5 -2.44 -0.71 -1.43
C ALA A 5 -2.13 0.79 -1.29
N LEU A 6 -0.86 1.19 -1.21
CA LEU A 6 -0.47 2.61 -1.18
C LEU A 6 -0.97 3.40 -2.40
N ASN A 7 -0.85 2.83 -3.60
CA ASN A 7 -1.37 3.46 -4.82
C ASN A 7 -2.89 3.66 -4.77
N LEU A 8 -3.64 2.71 -4.20
CA LEU A 8 -5.07 2.90 -3.95
C LEU A 8 -5.31 4.03 -2.93
N GLY A 9 -4.48 4.15 -1.90
CA GLY A 9 -4.55 5.28 -0.96
C GLY A 9 -4.43 6.64 -1.66
N ILE A 10 -3.50 6.77 -2.61
CA ILE A 10 -3.35 7.97 -3.45
C ILE A 10 -4.59 8.18 -4.31
N GLU A 11 -5.11 7.12 -4.94
CA GLU A 11 -6.32 7.20 -5.77
C GLU A 11 -7.52 7.69 -4.96
N VAL A 12 -7.72 7.16 -3.74
CA VAL A 12 -8.79 7.57 -2.82
C VAL A 12 -8.69 9.06 -2.52
N ILE A 13 -7.50 9.54 -2.11
CA ILE A 13 -7.26 10.94 -1.77
C ILE A 13 -7.53 11.84 -2.97
N ASN A 14 -6.92 11.55 -4.12
CA ASN A 14 -7.08 12.35 -5.34
C ASN A 14 -8.55 12.39 -5.78
N THR A 15 -9.26 11.26 -5.73
CA THR A 15 -10.67 11.26 -6.12
C THR A 15 -11.52 12.07 -5.15
N THR A 16 -11.21 12.02 -3.85
CA THR A 16 -11.93 12.82 -2.85
C THR A 16 -11.63 14.32 -2.90
N ASP A 17 -10.45 14.71 -3.38
CA ASP A 17 -10.05 16.11 -3.54
C ASP A 17 -10.85 16.82 -4.65
N TYR A 18 -11.18 16.10 -5.72
CA TYR A 18 -11.95 16.62 -6.86
C TYR A 18 -13.46 16.32 -6.79
N LEU A 19 -14.01 16.00 -5.61
CA LEU A 19 -15.45 15.73 -5.49
C LEU A 19 -16.29 16.98 -5.77
N HIS A 20 -17.33 16.80 -6.59
CA HIS A 20 -18.27 17.86 -6.91
C HIS A 20 -19.34 17.99 -5.82
N PHE A 21 -19.49 19.20 -5.29
CA PHE A 21 -20.57 19.52 -4.37
C PHE A 21 -21.92 19.65 -5.09
N SER A 22 -22.99 19.22 -4.42
CA SER A 22 -24.36 19.39 -4.93
C SER A 22 -24.78 20.86 -4.93
N LYS A 23 -25.78 21.20 -5.75
CA LYS A 23 -26.36 22.56 -5.79
C LYS A 23 -26.91 22.97 -4.41
N GLU A 24 -27.49 22.03 -3.69
CA GLU A 24 -28.00 22.20 -2.33
C GLU A 24 -26.87 22.55 -1.37
N CYS A 25 -25.73 21.85 -1.44
CA CYS A 25 -24.54 22.15 -0.66
C CYS A 25 -23.98 23.52 -1.01
N SER A 26 -23.79 23.85 -2.30
CA SER A 26 -23.29 25.16 -2.72
C SER A 26 -24.17 26.29 -2.20
N ARG A 27 -25.51 26.14 -2.26
CA ARG A 27 -26.45 27.12 -1.71
C ARG A 27 -26.32 27.26 -0.20
N ALA A 28 -26.20 26.15 0.54
CA ALA A 28 -26.06 26.17 1.98
C ALA A 28 -24.73 26.79 2.43
N LEU A 29 -23.63 26.48 1.75
CA LEU A 29 -22.31 27.10 1.98
C LEU A 29 -22.33 28.61 1.72
N LEU A 30 -22.93 29.04 0.60
CA LEU A 30 -23.10 30.47 0.30
C LEU A 30 -23.92 31.18 1.37
N LYS A 31 -25.01 30.54 1.84
CA LYS A 31 -25.85 31.08 2.92
C LYS A 31 -25.11 31.16 4.27
N MET A 32 -24.28 30.18 4.55
CA MET A 32 -23.49 30.14 5.78
C MET A 32 -22.38 31.19 5.79
N GLN A 33 -21.65 31.32 4.67
CA GLN A 33 -20.43 32.12 4.60
C GLN A 33 -20.66 33.56 4.15
N TYR A 34 -21.55 33.80 3.18
CA TYR A 34 -21.63 35.08 2.48
C TYR A 34 -22.93 35.87 2.68
N CYS A 35 -24.05 35.22 3.03
CA CYS A 35 -25.29 35.96 3.33
C CYS A 35 -25.17 37.03 4.43
N PRO A 36 -24.38 36.86 5.51
CA PRO A 36 -24.20 37.93 6.49
C PRO A 36 -23.60 39.19 5.87
N HIS A 37 -22.64 39.03 4.96
CA HIS A 37 -22.03 40.15 4.25
C HIS A 37 -23.06 40.92 3.41
N CYS A 38 -24.01 40.22 2.78
CA CYS A 38 -25.10 40.84 2.03
C CYS A 38 -26.06 41.64 2.93
N GLN A 39 -26.14 41.32 4.22
CA GLN A 39 -26.92 42.06 5.21
C GLN A 39 -26.11 43.12 5.97
N GLY A 40 -24.85 43.37 5.57
CA GLY A 40 -23.95 44.31 6.25
C GLY A 40 -23.24 43.77 7.50
N LEU A 41 -23.38 42.47 7.79
CA LEU A 41 -22.76 41.77 8.91
C LEU A 41 -21.42 41.13 8.48
N THR A 42 -20.41 41.94 8.16
CA THR A 42 -19.18 41.46 7.51
C THR A 42 -18.18 40.77 8.45
N LEU A 43 -18.33 40.92 9.76
CA LEU A 43 -17.43 40.33 10.77
C LEU A 43 -18.05 39.11 11.48
N SER A 44 -19.28 38.74 11.16
CA SER A 44 -19.95 37.63 11.83
C SER A 44 -19.49 36.29 11.28
N LYS A 45 -19.16 35.36 12.17
CA LYS A 45 -18.93 33.95 11.83
C LYS A 45 -20.17 33.10 12.08
N PRO A 46 -20.37 32.00 11.34
CA PRO A 46 -21.44 31.04 11.61
C PRO A 46 -21.30 30.41 12.99
N CYS A 47 -22.44 30.09 13.61
CA CYS A 47 -22.46 29.29 14.83
C CYS A 47 -21.89 27.89 14.59
N MET A 48 -21.23 27.31 15.59
CA MET A 48 -20.65 25.95 15.49
C MET A 48 -21.67 24.91 15.03
N GLY A 49 -22.84 24.84 15.68
CA GLY A 49 -23.88 23.88 15.31
C GLY A 49 -24.44 24.08 13.89
N TYR A 50 -24.53 25.33 13.44
CA TYR A 50 -24.95 25.66 12.08
C TYR A 50 -23.90 25.22 11.06
N CYS A 51 -22.63 25.53 11.33
CA CYS A 51 -21.50 25.11 10.51
C CYS A 51 -21.46 23.58 10.37
N LEU A 52 -21.58 22.86 11.47
CA LEU A 52 -21.58 21.39 11.47
C LEU A 52 -22.74 20.83 10.64
N ASN A 53 -23.95 21.37 10.76
CA ASN A 53 -25.07 20.89 9.96
C ASN A 53 -24.86 21.12 8.46
N VAL A 54 -24.32 22.28 8.07
CA VAL A 54 -24.00 22.56 6.65
C VAL A 54 -22.88 21.64 6.16
N MET A 55 -21.75 21.58 6.86
CA MET A 55 -20.57 20.83 6.45
C MET A 55 -20.80 19.32 6.44
N ARG A 56 -21.48 18.76 7.46
CA ARG A 56 -21.81 17.33 7.50
C ARG A 56 -22.82 16.93 6.43
N GLY A 57 -23.72 17.84 6.05
CA GLY A 57 -24.62 17.65 4.91
C GLY A 57 -23.87 17.65 3.59
N CYS A 58 -22.96 18.59 3.39
CA CYS A 58 -22.10 18.69 2.19
C CYS A 58 -21.16 17.48 2.03
N LEU A 59 -20.57 17.01 3.12
CA LEU A 59 -19.59 15.91 3.14
C LEU A 59 -20.23 14.54 3.44
N ALA A 60 -21.56 14.44 3.38
CA ALA A 60 -22.28 13.25 3.81
C ALA A 60 -21.86 11.99 3.05
N HIS A 61 -21.70 12.08 1.72
CA HIS A 61 -21.25 10.96 0.90
C HIS A 61 -19.79 10.60 1.21
N MET A 62 -18.92 11.59 1.34
CA MET A 62 -17.51 11.38 1.68
C MET A 62 -17.35 10.69 3.06
N ALA A 63 -18.21 11.02 4.02
CA ALA A 63 -18.18 10.42 5.35
C ALA A 63 -18.43 8.89 5.34
N GLU A 64 -19.06 8.33 4.30
CA GLU A 64 -19.24 6.88 4.14
C GLU A 64 -17.90 6.16 3.88
N LEU A 65 -16.86 6.87 3.41
CA LEU A 65 -15.51 6.31 3.25
C LEU A 65 -14.85 6.03 4.60
N ASN A 66 -15.21 6.77 5.65
CA ASN A 66 -14.51 6.74 6.93
C ASN A 66 -14.29 5.33 7.53
N PRO A 67 -15.32 4.46 7.68
CA PRO A 67 -15.10 3.11 8.21
C PRO A 67 -14.15 2.27 7.34
N HIS A 68 -14.21 2.43 6.01
CA HIS A 68 -13.38 1.68 5.07
C HIS A 68 -11.94 2.20 5.05
N TRP A 69 -11.75 3.52 5.06
CA TRP A 69 -10.45 4.17 5.17
C TRP A 69 -9.74 3.79 6.48
N HIS A 70 -10.49 3.80 7.58
CA HIS A 70 -9.99 3.41 8.89
C HIS A 70 -9.54 1.94 8.91
N ALA A 71 -10.30 1.04 8.29
CA ALA A 71 -9.94 -0.37 8.17
C ALA A 71 -8.74 -0.58 7.24
N TYR A 72 -8.67 0.16 6.13
CA TYR A 72 -7.55 0.13 5.19
C TYR A 72 -6.22 0.52 5.85
N ILE A 73 -6.17 1.64 6.57
CA ILE A 73 -4.97 2.06 7.30
C ILE A 73 -4.56 1.01 8.34
N ARG A 74 -5.54 0.45 9.07
CA ARG A 74 -5.27 -0.62 10.05
C ARG A 74 -4.67 -1.87 9.38
N SER A 75 -5.21 -2.31 8.24
CA SER A 75 -4.68 -3.48 7.54
C SER A 75 -3.30 -3.23 6.91
N LEU A 76 -3.00 -2.00 6.50
CA LEU A 76 -1.65 -1.61 6.09
C LEU A 76 -0.65 -1.65 7.24
N GLU A 77 -1.07 -1.17 8.40
CA GLU A 77 -0.31 -1.19 9.65
C GLU A 77 0.01 -2.63 10.08
N GLU A 78 -1.00 -3.49 10.14
CA GLU A 78 -0.85 -4.92 10.44
C GLU A 78 0.12 -5.62 9.47
N LEU A 79 0.02 -5.34 8.16
CA LEU A 79 0.94 -5.88 7.17
C LEU A 79 2.36 -5.35 7.37
N SER A 80 2.52 -4.05 7.63
CA SER A 80 3.82 -3.44 7.87
C SER A 80 4.53 -4.04 9.08
N ASP A 81 3.79 -4.29 10.16
CA ASP A 81 4.31 -4.90 11.39
C ASP A 81 4.66 -6.38 11.17
N ALA A 82 3.92 -7.10 10.31
CA ALA A 82 4.24 -8.47 9.91
C ALA A 82 5.43 -8.59 8.95
N MET A 83 5.81 -7.52 8.25
CA MET A 83 6.96 -7.50 7.35
C MET A 83 8.26 -7.39 8.15
N HIS A 84 8.74 -8.53 8.65
CA HIS A 84 10.04 -8.66 9.31
C HIS A 84 10.75 -9.96 8.91
N GLY A 85 12.07 -10.01 9.06
CA GLY A 85 12.87 -11.21 8.80
C GLY A 85 12.71 -11.74 7.37
N THR A 86 12.29 -12.99 7.21
CA THR A 86 12.10 -13.63 5.90
C THR A 86 10.96 -13.04 5.07
N TYR A 87 10.05 -12.28 5.69
CA TYR A 87 8.97 -11.57 5.01
C TYR A 87 9.34 -10.11 4.68
N ASP A 88 10.51 -9.63 5.14
CA ASP A 88 11.02 -8.31 4.77
C ASP A 88 11.86 -8.41 3.50
N VAL A 89 11.41 -7.72 2.45
CA VAL A 89 12.08 -7.68 1.15
C VAL A 89 13.51 -7.16 1.28
N GLU A 90 13.75 -6.16 2.13
CA GLU A 90 15.09 -5.63 2.34
C GLU A 90 16.01 -6.70 2.95
N HIS A 91 15.52 -7.43 3.95
CA HIS A 91 16.27 -8.51 4.56
C HIS A 91 16.57 -9.63 3.57
N VAL A 92 15.60 -10.07 2.77
CA VAL A 92 15.79 -11.14 1.78
C VAL A 92 16.78 -10.71 0.70
N LEU A 93 16.64 -9.51 0.14
CA LEU A 93 17.53 -9.03 -0.93
C LEU A 93 18.96 -8.84 -0.45
N LEU A 94 19.16 -8.32 0.76
CA LEU A 94 20.50 -8.13 1.33
C LEU A 94 21.17 -9.48 1.66
N ASN A 95 20.41 -10.49 2.07
CA ASN A 95 20.95 -11.81 2.45
C ASN A 95 20.88 -12.87 1.35
N PHE A 96 20.37 -12.53 0.16
CA PHE A 96 20.19 -13.49 -0.94
C PHE A 96 21.49 -14.21 -1.33
N HIS A 97 22.62 -13.49 -1.33
CA HIS A 97 23.93 -14.04 -1.64
C HIS A 97 24.37 -15.14 -0.66
N LEU A 98 23.96 -15.06 0.62
CA LEU A 98 24.23 -16.08 1.62
C LEU A 98 23.44 -17.35 1.32
N LEU A 99 22.17 -17.20 0.91
CA LEU A 99 21.33 -18.34 0.52
C LEU A 99 21.89 -19.07 -0.70
N VAL A 100 22.41 -18.33 -1.69
CA VAL A 100 23.07 -18.93 -2.86
C VAL A 100 24.36 -19.65 -2.46
N ASN A 101 25.19 -19.03 -1.60
CA ASN A 101 26.43 -19.65 -1.14
C ASN A 101 26.17 -20.93 -0.33
N ASP A 102 25.16 -20.92 0.54
CA ASP A 102 24.74 -22.11 1.29
C ASP A 102 24.26 -23.21 0.33
N ALA A 103 23.42 -22.89 -0.66
CA ALA A 103 22.96 -23.85 -1.66
C ALA A 103 24.12 -24.47 -2.46
N VAL A 104 25.11 -23.66 -2.88
CA VAL A 104 26.31 -24.15 -3.57
C VAL A 104 27.14 -25.04 -2.65
N THR A 105 27.31 -24.65 -1.39
CA THR A 105 28.03 -25.44 -0.39
C THR A 105 27.34 -26.78 -0.17
N GLN A 106 26.02 -26.80 -0.01
CA GLN A 106 25.24 -28.02 0.11
C GLN A 106 25.34 -28.91 -1.14
N ALA A 107 25.32 -28.32 -2.34
CA ALA A 107 25.52 -29.07 -3.58
C ALA A 107 26.92 -29.68 -3.67
N HIS A 108 27.95 -28.97 -3.20
CA HIS A 108 29.32 -29.48 -3.16
C HIS A 108 29.47 -30.63 -2.15
N LEU A 109 28.98 -30.45 -0.93
CA LEU A 109 29.03 -31.46 0.14
C LEU A 109 28.28 -32.74 -0.24
N ASN A 110 27.11 -32.60 -0.87
CA ASN A 110 26.29 -33.75 -1.27
C ASN A 110 26.61 -34.26 -2.68
N GLY A 111 27.54 -33.63 -3.40
CA GLY A 111 27.75 -33.86 -4.83
C GLY A 111 28.10 -35.31 -5.18
N GLN A 112 28.99 -35.95 -4.40
CA GLN A 112 29.38 -37.34 -4.63
C GLN A 112 28.23 -38.31 -4.37
N LYS A 113 27.50 -38.12 -3.26
CA LYS A 113 26.33 -38.93 -2.90
C LYS A 113 25.22 -38.81 -3.94
N LEU A 114 24.95 -37.60 -4.41
CA LEU A 114 24.00 -37.33 -5.51
C LEU A 114 24.44 -38.01 -6.80
N LEU A 115 25.73 -37.92 -7.15
CA LEU A 115 26.29 -38.53 -8.36
C LEU A 115 26.14 -40.06 -8.33
N GLU A 116 26.41 -40.71 -7.20
CA GLU A 116 26.22 -42.16 -7.04
C GLU A 116 24.76 -42.57 -7.22
N GLN A 117 23.83 -41.83 -6.60
CA GLN A 117 22.39 -42.09 -6.73
C GLN A 117 21.90 -41.89 -8.17
N VAL A 118 22.34 -40.82 -8.83
CA VAL A 118 22.01 -40.53 -10.23
C VAL A 118 22.59 -41.59 -11.15
N ASN A 119 23.85 -42.00 -10.97
CA ASN A 119 24.46 -43.05 -11.78
C ASN A 119 23.75 -44.41 -11.63
N LYS A 120 23.22 -44.70 -10.44
CA LYS A 120 22.46 -45.94 -10.20
C LYS A 120 21.13 -45.97 -10.96
N ILE A 121 20.46 -44.83 -11.09
CA ILE A 121 19.14 -44.72 -11.73
C ILE A 121 19.29 -44.48 -13.25
N CYS A 122 20.14 -43.54 -13.64
CA CYS A 122 20.26 -43.05 -15.02
C CYS A 122 21.40 -43.72 -15.81
N GLY A 123 22.27 -44.49 -15.15
CA GLY A 123 23.49 -45.04 -15.75
C GLY A 123 24.66 -44.05 -15.77
N ARG A 124 25.86 -44.55 -16.12
CA ARG A 124 27.06 -43.69 -16.22
C ARG A 124 26.97 -42.77 -17.43
N PRO A 125 27.32 -41.49 -17.31
CA PRO A 125 27.32 -40.57 -18.44
C PRO A 125 28.36 -41.00 -19.48
N VAL A 126 27.93 -41.23 -20.71
CA VAL A 126 28.82 -41.43 -21.86
C VAL A 126 29.28 -40.05 -22.33
N ARG A 127 30.45 -39.60 -21.87
CA ARG A 127 31.05 -38.36 -22.36
C ARG A 127 31.69 -38.61 -23.73
N THR A 128 31.02 -38.25 -24.81
CA THR A 128 31.69 -38.07 -26.10
C THR A 128 32.60 -36.85 -26.01
N PRO A 129 33.88 -36.91 -26.44
CA PRO A 129 34.78 -35.76 -26.41
C PRO A 129 34.31 -34.73 -27.44
N THR A 130 33.45 -33.80 -27.03
CA THR A 130 33.14 -32.64 -27.85
C THR A 130 34.31 -31.66 -27.73
N GLN A 131 34.82 -31.15 -28.86
CA GLN A 131 35.78 -30.04 -28.90
C GLN A 131 35.08 -28.74 -28.49
N SER A 132 34.57 -28.66 -27.27
CA SER A 132 34.25 -27.37 -26.67
C SER A 132 35.57 -26.69 -26.32
N PRO A 133 35.76 -25.40 -26.64
CA PRO A 133 36.92 -24.65 -26.18
C PRO A 133 37.06 -24.85 -24.67
N ARG A 134 38.26 -25.19 -24.19
CA ARG A 134 38.51 -25.21 -22.75
C ARG A 134 38.20 -23.81 -22.24
N CYS A 135 37.22 -23.68 -21.35
CA CYS A 135 37.13 -22.48 -20.52
C CYS A 135 38.37 -22.48 -19.62
N SER A 136 39.40 -21.76 -20.04
CA SER A 136 40.57 -21.45 -19.24
C SER A 136 40.11 -20.50 -18.13
N PHE A 137 39.68 -21.06 -17.00
CA PHE A 137 39.52 -20.25 -15.79
C PHE A 137 40.93 -19.88 -15.32
N ASP A 138 41.33 -18.66 -15.62
CA ASP A 138 42.55 -18.05 -15.08
C ASP A 138 42.34 -17.77 -13.59
N GLN A 139 42.78 -18.70 -12.74
CA GLN A 139 42.70 -18.59 -11.27
C GLN A 139 43.36 -17.31 -10.72
N SER A 140 44.19 -16.61 -11.51
CA SER A 140 44.87 -15.39 -11.07
C SER A 140 43.95 -14.16 -10.98
N LYS A 141 42.72 -14.20 -11.54
CA LYS A 141 41.78 -13.05 -11.55
C LYS A 141 40.65 -13.10 -10.52
N GLU A 142 40.50 -14.20 -9.78
CA GLU A 142 39.52 -14.32 -8.69
C GLU A 142 40.10 -13.82 -7.35
N LYS A 143 40.38 -12.52 -7.28
CA LYS A 143 40.51 -11.80 -5.98
C LYS A 143 39.34 -10.86 -5.72
N HIS A 144 38.23 -11.03 -6.44
CA HIS A 144 37.00 -10.30 -6.17
C HIS A 144 36.16 -11.14 -5.21
N GLY A 145 36.61 -11.21 -3.95
CA GLY A 145 35.70 -11.58 -2.86
C GLY A 145 34.48 -10.67 -2.96
N MET A 146 33.29 -11.26 -2.82
CA MET A 146 32.02 -10.54 -2.90
C MET A 146 32.09 -9.32 -1.99
N LYS A 147 32.18 -8.12 -2.57
CA LYS A 147 32.23 -6.87 -1.82
C LYS A 147 30.85 -6.65 -1.22
N THR A 148 30.65 -7.13 0.00
CA THR A 148 29.47 -6.79 0.79
C THR A 148 29.53 -5.31 1.11
N THR A 149 28.58 -4.54 0.57
CA THR A 149 28.43 -3.12 0.88
C THR A 149 28.17 -2.95 2.37
N THR A 150 28.94 -2.08 3.01
CA THR A 150 28.82 -1.75 4.43
C THR A 150 27.41 -1.24 4.73
N ARG A 151 26.73 -1.82 5.73
CA ARG A 151 25.38 -1.42 6.18
C ARG A 151 25.41 0.02 6.67
N ASN A 152 24.67 0.90 6.01
CA ASN A 152 24.26 2.17 6.61
C ASN A 152 22.96 1.93 7.38
N SER A 153 22.96 2.00 8.71
CA SER A 153 21.82 1.53 9.53
C SER A 153 20.66 2.52 9.62
N GLU A 154 20.86 3.79 9.24
CA GLU A 154 19.85 4.84 9.43
C GLU A 154 18.78 4.85 8.33
N GLU A 155 19.12 4.52 7.08
CA GLU A 155 18.20 4.62 5.93
C GLU A 155 17.62 3.28 5.46
N THR A 156 17.23 2.40 6.38
CA THR A 156 16.60 1.12 5.99
C THR A 156 15.19 1.33 5.45
N LEU A 157 14.78 0.50 4.50
CA LEU A 157 13.40 0.45 3.99
C LEU A 157 12.42 0.15 5.13
N ALA A 158 12.81 -0.68 6.09
CA ALA A 158 12.02 -0.97 7.29
C ALA A 158 11.73 0.29 8.12
N ASN A 159 12.75 1.12 8.38
CA ASN A 159 12.57 2.38 9.12
C ASN A 159 11.64 3.33 8.38
N ARG A 160 11.88 3.55 7.07
CA ARG A 160 11.04 4.42 6.22
C ARG A 160 9.59 3.95 6.17
N ARG A 161 9.38 2.63 6.04
CA ARG A 161 8.04 2.00 6.08
C ARG A 161 7.33 2.29 7.40
N LYS A 162 8.01 2.08 8.53
CA LYS A 162 7.44 2.30 9.87
C LYS A 162 7.11 3.78 10.13
N GLU A 163 8.00 4.69 9.74
CA GLU A 163 7.79 6.12 9.85
C GLU A 163 6.58 6.58 9.02
N PHE A 164 6.49 6.12 7.77
CA PHE A 164 5.37 6.43 6.90
C PHE A 164 4.03 5.97 7.50
N ILE A 165 3.97 4.72 7.99
CA ILE A 165 2.75 4.18 8.63
C ILE A 165 2.39 4.98 9.90
N ASN A 166 3.37 5.37 10.72
CA ASN A 166 3.14 6.21 11.89
C ASN A 166 2.51 7.56 11.51
N SER A 167 3.01 8.20 10.45
CA SER A 167 2.43 9.43 9.93
C SER A 167 1.02 9.21 9.40
N LEU A 168 0.77 8.11 8.69
CA LEU A 168 -0.55 7.78 8.14
C LEU A 168 -1.60 7.51 9.23
N ARG A 169 -1.21 6.94 10.38
CA ARG A 169 -2.10 6.68 11.53
C ARG A 169 -2.83 7.95 12.00
N LEU A 170 -2.20 9.12 11.91
CA LEU A 170 -2.80 10.40 12.32
C LEU A 170 -4.03 10.76 11.47
N TYR A 171 -4.09 10.30 10.23
CA TYR A 171 -5.17 10.58 9.27
C TYR A 171 -6.23 9.47 9.20
N ARG A 172 -6.22 8.54 10.15
CA ARG A 172 -7.13 7.38 10.17
C ARG A 172 -8.61 7.75 10.29
N SER A 173 -8.91 8.88 10.92
CA SER A 173 -10.27 9.40 11.09
C SER A 173 -10.54 10.66 10.25
N PHE A 174 -9.72 10.93 9.23
CA PHE A 174 -9.79 12.15 8.42
C PHE A 174 -11.19 12.41 7.86
N TYR A 175 -11.75 11.44 7.11
CA TYR A 175 -13.07 11.60 6.48
C TYR A 175 -14.24 11.69 7.48
N GLY A 176 -14.08 11.15 8.69
CA GLY A 176 -15.07 11.27 9.75
C GLY A 176 -14.97 12.57 10.54
N GLY A 177 -13.79 13.21 10.57
CA GLY A 177 -13.52 14.42 11.35
C GLY A 177 -13.41 15.70 10.54
N LEU A 178 -13.43 15.65 9.21
CA LEU A 178 -13.16 16.79 8.34
C LEU A 178 -14.14 17.97 8.58
N ALA A 179 -15.44 17.68 8.69
CA ALA A 179 -16.45 18.72 8.96
C ALA A 179 -16.19 19.43 10.30
N ASP A 180 -15.90 18.65 11.34
CA ASP A 180 -15.60 19.15 12.68
C ASP A 180 -14.32 20.00 12.70
N GLN A 181 -13.26 19.54 12.03
CA GLN A 181 -11.99 20.26 11.93
C GLN A 181 -12.13 21.58 11.18
N LEU A 182 -12.82 21.60 10.04
CA LEU A 182 -13.06 22.82 9.26
C LEU A 182 -13.88 23.84 10.06
N CYS A 183 -14.93 23.39 10.74
CA CYS A 183 -15.75 24.26 11.57
C CYS A 183 -14.99 24.80 12.78
N ALA A 184 -14.26 23.96 13.50
CA ALA A 184 -13.55 24.37 14.71
C ALA A 184 -12.35 25.29 14.43
N ASN A 185 -11.61 25.05 13.34
CA ASN A 185 -10.36 25.76 13.10
C ASN A 185 -10.55 27.04 12.29
N GLU A 186 -11.50 27.06 11.34
CA GLU A 186 -11.56 28.11 10.32
C GLU A 186 -12.91 28.84 10.30
N LEU A 187 -14.00 28.08 10.21
CA LEU A 187 -15.29 28.62 9.79
C LEU A 187 -16.14 29.17 10.95
N ALA A 188 -16.26 28.45 12.06
CA ALA A 188 -17.22 28.80 13.10
C ALA A 188 -16.71 29.89 14.06
N ALA A 189 -17.66 30.57 14.70
CA ALA A 189 -17.39 31.41 15.86
C ALA A 189 -16.95 30.55 17.05
N ALA A 190 -16.08 31.10 17.90
CA ALA A 190 -15.74 30.48 19.18
C ALA A 190 -16.96 30.44 20.11
N ASP A 191 -16.97 29.47 21.03
CA ASP A 191 -18.08 29.25 21.94
C ASP A 191 -18.40 30.50 22.79
N GLY A 192 -19.68 30.80 22.93
CA GLY A 192 -20.18 31.93 23.74
C GLY A 192 -20.19 33.29 23.03
N LEU A 193 -19.62 33.41 21.82
CA LEU A 193 -19.73 34.62 21.02
C LEU A 193 -21.04 34.66 20.21
N PRO A 194 -21.63 35.85 19.99
CA PRO A 194 -22.73 36.01 19.05
C PRO A 194 -22.32 35.53 17.66
N CYS A 195 -23.17 34.73 17.02
CA CYS A 195 -22.84 34.03 15.79
C CYS A 195 -24.03 33.99 14.83
N TRP A 196 -23.74 33.79 13.55
CA TRP A 196 -24.74 33.70 12.49
C TRP A 196 -25.38 32.30 12.45
N ASN A 197 -26.72 32.24 12.48
CA ASN A 197 -27.46 30.96 12.40
C ASN A 197 -28.05 30.66 11.01
N GLY A 198 -27.81 31.52 10.01
CA GLY A 198 -28.41 31.42 8.68
C GLY A 198 -29.49 32.48 8.42
N GLU A 199 -29.97 33.20 9.42
CA GLU A 199 -30.99 34.24 9.27
C GLU A 199 -30.62 35.54 9.99
N ASP A 200 -30.11 35.43 11.22
CA ASP A 200 -29.71 36.57 12.06
C ASP A 200 -28.52 36.22 12.98
N ILE A 201 -28.02 37.21 13.73
CA ILE A 201 -27.05 37.02 14.80
C ILE A 201 -27.74 36.57 16.08
N VAL A 202 -27.36 35.41 16.58
CA VAL A 202 -27.92 34.78 17.78
C VAL A 202 -26.85 34.50 18.82
N LYS A 203 -27.26 34.30 20.07
CA LYS A 203 -26.36 33.84 21.15
C LYS A 203 -25.89 32.40 20.94
N SER A 204 -26.77 31.55 20.40
CA SER A 204 -26.48 30.15 20.13
C SER A 204 -27.42 29.58 19.07
N TYR A 205 -26.93 28.58 18.35
CA TYR A 205 -27.73 27.81 17.41
C TYR A 205 -28.62 26.81 18.17
N THR A 206 -29.92 26.80 17.86
CA THR A 206 -30.94 26.05 18.63
C THR A 206 -31.34 24.73 18.00
N GLN A 207 -31.08 24.53 16.70
CA GLN A 207 -31.47 23.29 16.03
C GLN A 207 -30.53 22.13 16.42
N ARG A 208 -31.05 20.91 16.33
CA ARG A 208 -30.27 19.71 16.58
C ARG A 208 -29.14 19.58 15.56
N VAL A 209 -27.94 19.28 16.06
CA VAL A 209 -26.79 18.97 15.21
C VAL A 209 -26.85 17.50 14.77
N VAL A 210 -26.85 17.27 13.46
CA VAL A 210 -26.88 15.90 12.90
C VAL A 210 -25.50 15.24 12.95
N GLY A 211 -25.48 13.91 12.96
CA GLY A 211 -24.25 13.11 12.90
C GLY A 211 -23.63 13.05 11.50
N ASN A 212 -22.55 12.28 11.37
CA ASN A 212 -21.85 12.04 10.11
C ASN A 212 -22.52 10.93 9.28
N GLY A 213 -22.28 10.95 7.97
CA GLY A 213 -22.79 9.96 7.02
C GLY A 213 -24.21 10.25 6.53
N ILE A 214 -24.59 9.62 5.43
CA ILE A 214 -25.84 9.84 4.70
C ILE A 214 -27.06 9.53 5.56
N LYS A 215 -26.99 8.44 6.35
CA LYS A 215 -28.10 8.01 7.24
C LYS A 215 -28.48 9.09 8.26
N ALA A 216 -27.48 9.81 8.77
CA ALA A 216 -27.68 10.86 9.76
C ALA A 216 -28.26 12.15 9.15
N GLN A 217 -28.22 12.32 7.83
CA GLN A 217 -28.68 13.55 7.16
C GLN A 217 -30.19 13.61 6.92
N SER A 218 -30.93 12.54 7.18
CA SER A 218 -32.38 12.49 6.98
C SER A 218 -33.14 13.59 7.75
N GLY A 219 -32.62 14.01 8.91
CA GLY A 219 -33.16 15.10 9.73
C GLY A 219 -32.34 16.39 9.68
N ASN A 220 -31.47 16.58 8.70
CA ASN A 220 -30.64 17.79 8.60
C ASN A 220 -31.49 19.00 8.19
N PRO A 221 -31.57 20.07 9.01
CA PRO A 221 -32.38 21.25 8.69
C PRO A 221 -31.76 22.12 7.58
N GLU A 222 -30.44 22.07 7.38
CA GLU A 222 -29.72 22.99 6.49
C GLU A 222 -29.48 22.44 5.09
N VAL A 223 -29.21 21.14 4.97
CA VAL A 223 -28.84 20.50 3.70
C VAL A 223 -29.66 19.24 3.48
N LYS A 224 -30.32 19.17 2.33
CA LYS A 224 -31.04 17.95 1.89
C LYS A 224 -30.08 17.06 1.09
N VAL A 225 -29.72 15.91 1.66
CA VAL A 225 -28.89 14.91 1.01
C VAL A 225 -29.76 13.81 0.42
N LYS A 226 -29.51 13.41 -0.83
CA LYS A 226 -30.27 12.37 -1.53
C LYS A 226 -29.35 11.35 -2.17
N GLY A 227 -29.78 10.09 -2.11
CA GLY A 227 -29.13 8.98 -2.79
C GLY A 227 -27.70 8.72 -2.32
N THR A 228 -27.02 7.83 -3.03
CA THR A 228 -25.61 7.52 -2.86
C THR A 228 -24.81 8.06 -4.03
N ASP A 229 -23.54 8.39 -3.80
CA ASP A 229 -22.62 8.81 -4.85
C ASP A 229 -21.96 7.57 -5.49
N PRO A 230 -22.09 7.37 -6.81
CA PRO A 230 -21.54 6.18 -7.47
C PRO A 230 -20.01 6.15 -7.47
N VAL A 231 -19.33 7.30 -7.51
CA VAL A 231 -17.87 7.40 -7.49
C VAL A 231 -17.37 7.01 -6.10
N ILE A 232 -18.00 7.52 -5.04
CA ILE A 232 -17.69 7.12 -3.66
C ILE A 232 -17.88 5.62 -3.46
N ASN A 233 -19.00 5.06 -3.93
CA ASN A 233 -19.28 3.63 -3.82
C ASN A 233 -18.21 2.78 -4.53
N GLN A 234 -17.75 3.22 -5.71
CA GLN A 234 -16.68 2.54 -6.43
C GLN A 234 -15.37 2.53 -5.64
N ILE A 235 -15.00 3.66 -5.02
CA ILE A 235 -13.80 3.74 -4.16
C ILE A 235 -13.96 2.84 -2.93
N ILE A 236 -15.14 2.84 -2.31
CA ILE A 236 -15.46 1.96 -1.17
C ILE A 236 -15.24 0.49 -1.55
N ASP A 237 -15.69 0.06 -2.72
CA ASP A 237 -15.53 -1.32 -3.15
C ASP A 237 -14.07 -1.68 -3.47
N LYS A 238 -13.30 -0.75 -4.05
CA LYS A 238 -11.84 -0.90 -4.19
C LYS A 238 -11.14 -1.04 -2.84
N LEU A 239 -11.52 -0.21 -1.86
CA LEU A 239 -11.00 -0.29 -0.49
C LEU A 239 -11.32 -1.65 0.15
N LYS A 240 -12.56 -2.12 0.06
CA LYS A 240 -12.96 -3.45 0.57
C LYS A 240 -12.12 -4.56 -0.06
N HIS A 241 -11.92 -4.52 -1.37
CA HIS A 241 -11.12 -5.53 -2.08
C HIS A 241 -9.66 -5.54 -1.61
N VAL A 242 -9.02 -4.37 -1.52
CA VAL A 242 -7.63 -4.28 -1.05
C VAL A 242 -7.51 -4.69 0.42
N ILE A 243 -8.46 -4.33 1.29
CA ILE A 243 -8.48 -4.77 2.69
C ILE A 243 -8.47 -6.30 2.76
N GLN A 244 -9.31 -6.97 1.95
CA GLN A 244 -9.35 -8.43 1.89
C GLN A 244 -8.01 -9.03 1.43
N LEU A 245 -7.35 -8.42 0.44
CA LEU A 245 -6.03 -8.86 -0.02
C LEU A 245 -4.93 -8.67 1.04
N LEU A 246 -4.97 -7.56 1.78
CA LEU A 246 -4.02 -7.28 2.86
C LEU A 246 -4.19 -8.28 4.01
N GLN A 247 -5.42 -8.49 4.47
CA GLN A 247 -5.74 -9.44 5.54
C GLN A 247 -5.43 -10.89 5.17
N GLY A 248 -5.56 -11.27 3.90
CA GLY A 248 -5.18 -12.59 3.41
C GLY A 248 -3.65 -12.82 3.34
N ARG A 249 -2.84 -11.75 3.37
CA ARG A 249 -1.38 -11.80 3.29
C ARG A 249 -0.70 -11.62 4.64
N SER A 250 -1.35 -10.99 5.62
CA SER A 250 -0.84 -10.95 6.98
C SER A 250 -0.80 -12.37 7.55
N PRO A 251 0.35 -12.83 8.08
CA PRO A 251 0.42 -14.09 8.83
C PRO A 251 -0.63 -14.02 9.93
N LYS A 252 -1.61 -14.94 9.90
CA LYS A 252 -2.51 -15.08 11.04
C LYS A 252 -1.65 -15.53 12.21
N PRO A 253 -1.71 -14.88 13.39
CA PRO A 253 -1.14 -15.49 14.57
C PRO A 253 -1.78 -16.88 14.71
N ASP A 254 -0.95 -17.88 14.98
CA ASP A 254 -1.43 -19.25 15.16
C ASP A 254 -2.58 -19.23 16.17
N LYS A 255 -3.67 -19.89 15.79
CA LYS A 255 -4.99 -19.87 16.43
C LYS A 255 -4.99 -20.37 17.89
N TRP A 256 -3.83 -20.58 18.50
CA TRP A 256 -3.66 -21.11 19.85
C TRP A 256 -3.38 -20.06 20.94
N GLU A 257 -3.03 -18.81 20.60
CA GLU A 257 -2.68 -17.77 21.60
C GLU A 257 -3.83 -16.80 21.97
N LEU A 258 -5.06 -17.02 21.51
CA LEU A 258 -6.21 -16.16 21.84
C LEU A 258 -7.31 -16.86 22.66
N LEU A 259 -6.92 -17.76 23.57
CA LEU A 259 -7.83 -18.32 24.58
C LEU A 259 -7.28 -18.12 26.00
N GLN A 260 -6.98 -16.88 26.36
CA GLN A 260 -6.98 -16.50 27.78
C GLN A 260 -7.30 -15.00 27.93
N LEU A 261 -8.58 -14.65 27.80
CA LEU A 261 -9.13 -13.50 28.50
C LEU A 261 -10.44 -13.96 29.15
N GLY A 262 -10.41 -14.07 30.47
CA GLY A 262 -11.53 -14.54 31.26
C GLY A 262 -12.68 -13.53 31.36
N SER A 263 -13.80 -14.10 31.82
CA SER A 263 -14.94 -13.48 32.49
C SER A 263 -16.18 -13.16 31.65
N GLY A 264 -17.20 -14.01 31.82
CA GLY A 264 -18.57 -13.52 32.03
C GLY A 264 -19.64 -13.91 31.01
N GLY A 265 -20.31 -15.05 31.24
CA GLY A 265 -21.78 -15.12 31.17
C GLY A 265 -22.47 -15.56 29.88
N GLY A 266 -22.85 -16.84 29.84
CA GLY A 266 -24.22 -17.28 29.49
C GLY A 266 -24.65 -17.27 28.02
N MET A 267 -24.54 -18.42 27.36
CA MET A 267 -25.68 -19.19 26.82
C MET A 267 -25.11 -20.44 26.13
N VAL A 268 -25.48 -21.61 26.65
CA VAL A 268 -25.24 -22.92 26.06
C VAL A 268 -26.29 -23.14 24.98
N GLU A 269 -25.86 -23.35 23.74
CA GLU A 269 -26.68 -24.07 22.77
C GLU A 269 -25.83 -25.17 22.13
N GLN A 270 -26.36 -26.38 22.28
CA GLN A 270 -25.73 -27.66 22.06
C GLN A 270 -25.50 -27.89 20.55
N VAL A 271 -24.31 -28.38 20.19
CA VAL A 271 -24.17 -29.26 19.03
C VAL A 271 -23.52 -30.55 19.49
N SER A 272 -24.36 -31.57 19.42
CA SER A 272 -24.17 -33.00 19.68
C SER A 272 -23.01 -33.60 18.90
N GLY A 273 -22.32 -34.54 19.57
CA GLY A 273 -21.35 -35.45 18.97
C GLY A 273 -20.66 -36.28 20.06
N ASP A 274 -21.44 -37.07 20.80
CA ASP A 274 -20.94 -38.12 21.70
C ASP A 274 -20.14 -39.15 20.89
N CYS A 275 -18.92 -39.43 21.34
CA CYS A 275 -18.17 -40.61 20.93
C CYS A 275 -17.85 -41.39 22.21
N ASP A 276 -18.76 -42.28 22.58
CA ASP A 276 -18.56 -43.28 23.63
C ASP A 276 -17.48 -44.30 23.21
N ASP A 277 -16.69 -44.69 24.18
CA ASP A 277 -15.39 -45.33 24.13
C ASP A 277 -15.45 -46.85 24.23
N GLU A 278 -16.25 -47.54 23.42
CA GLU A 278 -16.15 -48.99 23.24
C GLU A 278 -16.70 -49.37 21.86
N ASP A 279 -15.89 -49.14 20.81
CA ASP A 279 -15.76 -49.96 19.59
C ASP A 279 -14.95 -49.19 18.54
N GLY A 280 -13.96 -49.87 17.96
CA GLY A 280 -12.98 -49.26 17.06
C GLY A 280 -13.61 -48.56 15.84
N CYS A 281 -13.58 -47.22 15.84
CA CYS A 281 -13.78 -46.43 14.63
C CYS A 281 -12.57 -46.60 13.69
N GLY A 282 -12.68 -47.60 12.81
CA GLY A 282 -11.70 -47.91 11.79
C GLY A 282 -11.47 -46.74 10.84
N GLY A 283 -10.23 -46.25 10.84
CA GLY A 283 -9.73 -45.38 9.79
C GLY A 283 -9.44 -46.16 8.51
N SER A 284 -9.89 -45.65 7.36
CA SER A 284 -9.13 -45.60 6.11
C SER A 284 -9.97 -45.01 4.98
N GLY A 285 -9.40 -44.06 4.25
CA GLY A 285 -9.99 -43.49 3.04
C GLY A 285 -9.21 -42.30 2.52
N SER A 286 -8.06 -42.58 1.89
CA SER A 286 -7.33 -41.61 1.07
C SER A 286 -8.18 -41.20 -0.14
N GLY A 287 -8.28 -39.90 -0.37
CA GLY A 287 -8.98 -39.30 -1.50
C GLY A 287 -8.31 -38.00 -1.91
N GLU A 288 -7.38 -38.11 -2.85
CA GLU A 288 -6.63 -37.02 -3.46
C GLU A 288 -7.58 -36.13 -4.29
N VAL A 289 -7.93 -34.94 -3.77
CA VAL A 289 -8.68 -33.94 -4.56
C VAL A 289 -7.69 -33.00 -5.24
N LYS A 290 -7.39 -33.30 -6.51
CA LYS A 290 -6.79 -32.35 -7.46
C LYS A 290 -7.73 -31.17 -7.67
N ARG A 291 -7.45 -30.02 -7.04
CA ARG A 291 -7.98 -28.72 -7.50
C ARG A 291 -6.98 -28.09 -8.46
N THR A 292 -7.22 -28.27 -9.75
CA THR A 292 -6.55 -27.50 -10.81
C THR A 292 -7.08 -26.07 -10.79
N LEU A 293 -6.35 -25.16 -10.15
CA LEU A 293 -6.57 -23.71 -10.28
C LEU A 293 -6.08 -23.28 -11.67
N LYS A 294 -7.01 -23.09 -12.62
CA LYS A 294 -6.75 -22.33 -13.84
C LYS A 294 -6.60 -20.86 -13.45
N ILE A 295 -5.36 -20.37 -13.40
CA ILE A 295 -5.06 -18.95 -13.41
C ILE A 295 -5.21 -18.50 -14.87
N THR A 296 -6.30 -17.81 -15.17
CA THR A 296 -6.38 -16.98 -16.37
C THR A 296 -5.44 -15.79 -16.18
N ASN A 297 -4.30 -15.81 -16.87
CA ASN A 297 -3.47 -14.63 -17.09
C ASN A 297 -4.30 -13.62 -17.88
N TRP A 298 -4.68 -12.52 -17.23
CA TRP A 298 -5.03 -11.27 -17.91
C TRP A 298 -3.94 -10.26 -17.56
N MET A 299 -3.02 -10.04 -18.49
CA MET A 299 -2.14 -8.86 -18.50
C MET A 299 -2.86 -7.77 -19.30
N PRO A 300 -2.90 -6.51 -18.82
CA PRO A 300 -3.13 -5.38 -19.70
C PRO A 300 -1.81 -5.00 -20.37
N ASP A 301 -1.84 -4.94 -21.70
CA ASP A 301 -0.85 -4.26 -22.51
C ASP A 301 -0.89 -2.73 -22.26
N ASP A 302 0.27 -2.10 -22.46
CA ASP A 302 0.53 -0.67 -22.65
C ASP A 302 0.49 0.26 -21.42
N MET A 303 1.68 0.48 -20.83
CA MET A 303 2.04 1.77 -20.24
C MET A 303 3.07 2.46 -21.15
N ASN A 304 2.56 3.35 -22.00
CA ASN A 304 3.34 4.23 -22.86
C ASN A 304 3.90 5.39 -22.00
N PHE A 305 5.20 5.40 -21.75
CA PHE A 305 5.91 6.55 -21.20
C PHE A 305 6.33 7.45 -22.37
N SER A 306 5.49 8.41 -22.74
CA SER A 306 5.84 9.45 -23.71
C SER A 306 4.90 10.65 -23.56
N ASP A 307 5.19 11.54 -22.61
CA ASP A 307 4.70 12.91 -22.62
C ASP A 307 5.68 13.84 -21.89
N VAL A 308 6.85 14.08 -22.51
CA VAL A 308 7.63 15.32 -22.34
C VAL A 308 8.25 15.70 -23.70
N LYS A 309 7.51 16.51 -24.46
CA LYS A 309 7.86 17.49 -25.50
C LYS A 309 9.23 17.40 -26.24
N GLN A 310 9.11 17.09 -27.54
CA GLN A 310 9.92 17.32 -28.75
C GLN A 310 11.09 18.35 -28.75
N ILE A 311 12.20 18.01 -29.44
CA ILE A 311 12.77 18.76 -30.61
C ILE A 311 13.44 17.78 -31.62
N HIS A 312 13.08 17.97 -32.90
CA HIS A 312 13.48 17.43 -34.22
C HIS A 312 14.84 16.74 -34.53
N GLN A 313 14.72 15.57 -35.21
CA GLN A 313 15.30 15.13 -36.53
C GLN A 313 16.84 15.09 -36.73
N THR A 314 17.49 14.13 -37.41
CA THR A 314 17.17 13.28 -38.60
C THR A 314 18.23 12.16 -38.78
N ASP A 315 17.83 11.05 -39.44
CA ASP A 315 18.60 10.11 -40.31
C ASP A 315 19.84 9.37 -39.75
N THR A 316 20.13 8.07 -39.93
CA THR A 316 19.96 7.03 -40.98
C THR A 316 20.22 5.66 -40.27
N GLY A 317 19.63 4.50 -40.55
CA GLY A 317 19.71 3.67 -41.77
C GLY A 317 20.40 2.31 -41.47
N SER A 318 19.67 1.18 -41.60
CA SER A 318 20.14 -0.23 -41.80
C SER A 318 21.06 -0.86 -40.72
N THR A 319 21.14 -2.16 -40.44
CA THR A 319 20.73 -3.45 -41.05
C THR A 319 20.85 -4.50 -39.94
N LEU A 320 19.99 -5.53 -39.98
CA LEU A 320 20.22 -6.81 -39.31
C LEU A 320 21.60 -7.36 -39.73
N ASP A 321 22.42 -7.80 -38.78
CA ASP A 321 23.17 -9.04 -39.02
C ASP A 321 23.57 -9.80 -37.76
N THR A 322 23.43 -11.11 -37.94
CA THR A 322 23.76 -12.20 -37.03
C THR A 322 25.26 -12.42 -37.10
N THR A 323 25.97 -12.60 -35.98
CA THR A 323 27.05 -13.59 -35.77
C THR A 323 27.91 -13.29 -34.55
N GLY A 324 28.24 -14.36 -33.82
CA GLY A 324 29.64 -14.68 -33.51
C GLY A 324 30.35 -13.85 -32.46
N ALA A 325 30.40 -14.40 -31.24
CA ALA A 325 31.42 -14.06 -30.26
C ALA A 325 32.83 -14.30 -30.86
N GLY A 326 33.62 -13.24 -30.96
CA GLY A 326 35.04 -13.28 -31.29
C GLY A 326 35.86 -12.67 -30.17
N CYS A 327 36.62 -13.50 -29.45
CA CYS A 327 37.62 -13.05 -28.50
C CYS A 327 38.75 -12.31 -29.23
N ALA A 328 38.92 -11.02 -28.97
CA ALA A 328 40.06 -10.24 -29.47
C ALA A 328 41.22 -10.28 -28.46
N ALA A 329 42.42 -10.49 -29.00
CA ALA A 329 43.71 -10.51 -28.30
C ALA A 329 44.10 -9.10 -27.80
N ALA A 330 44.84 -9.07 -26.70
CA ALA A 330 45.32 -7.86 -26.03
C ALA A 330 46.45 -7.16 -26.81
N THR A 331 46.44 -5.83 -26.76
CA THR A 331 47.63 -4.97 -26.94
C THR A 331 47.65 -3.89 -25.84
N GLU A 332 48.87 -3.49 -25.46
CA GLU A 332 49.28 -2.90 -24.18
C GLU A 332 48.89 -1.43 -23.93
N SER A 333 48.67 -1.13 -22.64
CA SER A 333 49.04 0.06 -21.86
C SER A 333 49.16 1.45 -22.52
N MET A 334 48.36 2.41 -22.03
CA MET A 334 48.86 3.73 -21.60
C MET A 334 48.02 4.30 -20.46
N THR A 335 48.70 4.57 -19.34
CA THR A 335 48.21 5.26 -18.14
C THR A 335 48.06 6.76 -18.36
N PHE A 336 46.93 7.35 -17.95
CA PHE A 336 46.85 8.78 -17.65
C PHE A 336 46.10 9.03 -16.35
N THR A 337 46.86 9.45 -15.35
CA THR A 337 46.41 10.10 -14.11
C THR A 337 45.81 11.46 -14.43
N LEU A 338 44.55 11.70 -14.04
CA LEU A 338 43.94 13.02 -14.07
C LEU A 338 43.84 13.60 -12.66
N ILE A 339 44.60 14.68 -12.49
CA ILE A 339 44.68 15.53 -11.31
C ILE A 339 43.33 16.22 -11.10
N GLY A 340 42.84 16.17 -9.86
CA GLY A 340 41.65 16.88 -9.43
C GLY A 340 41.88 18.40 -9.38
N VAL A 341 40.87 19.14 -9.84
CA VAL A 341 40.73 20.56 -9.53
C VAL A 341 39.41 20.73 -8.78
N VAL A 342 39.54 21.01 -7.49
CA VAL A 342 38.52 21.55 -6.61
C VAL A 342 38.36 23.04 -6.96
N MET A 343 37.14 23.49 -7.26
CA MET A 343 36.79 24.91 -7.19
C MET A 343 35.48 25.08 -6.44
N LEU A 344 35.59 25.89 -5.40
CA LEU A 344 34.60 26.29 -4.41
C LEU A 344 33.76 27.48 -4.91
N LEU A 345 32.48 27.45 -4.52
CA LEU A 345 31.55 28.54 -4.20
C LEU A 345 30.67 29.20 -5.28
N PRO A 346 29.34 29.33 -5.01
CA PRO A 346 28.38 30.05 -5.83
C PRO A 346 28.33 31.55 -5.50
N GLY A 347 28.11 32.34 -6.55
CA GLY A 347 27.94 33.79 -6.48
C GLY A 347 26.60 34.19 -5.86
N ILE A 348 26.70 35.21 -5.02
CA ILE A 348 25.61 36.04 -4.50
C ILE A 348 25.18 36.99 -5.63
N TRP A 349 23.89 36.99 -5.96
CA TRP A 349 23.12 38.19 -6.31
C TRP A 349 21.64 37.95 -6.08
#